data_AF-A0A0V1G6F4-F1
#
_entry.id   AF-A0A0V1G6F4-F1
#
_cell.length_a   1.000
_cell.length_b   1.000
_cell.length_c   1.000
_cell.angle_alpha   90.00
_cell.angle_beta   90.00
_cell.angle_gamma   90.00
#
_symmetry.space_group_name_H-M   'P 1'
#
loop_
_entity.id
_entity.type
_entity.pdbx_description
1 polymer ?
#
loop_
_entity_poly.entity_id
_entity_poly.type
_entity_poly.pdbx_seq_one_letter_code
_entity_poly.pdbx_strand_id
1 'polypeptide(L)'
;MNKQCCLASFKQYFKIDQICSIETNIHFLVIKIDNENSINQLYRNDRTAKKTRKSIICLYNILVLNASDARRNPLPCVDTDAETCNQIAALKHEFAKKGCQEDRYFSRFVCCASCTRLWKIKVDSRGVFKDTKHLSFNDPTCPDVQDRVKNCKERIANSPDYCDRRMGHYNCAKSCDVACI
;
A
#
# COMPACT_ATOMS: atom_id res chain seq x y z
N MET A 1 45.60 1.01 -18.05
CA MET A 1 45.13 1.99 -19.07
C MET A 1 44.29 1.18 -20.04
N ASN A 2 43.00 1.39 -20.32
CA ASN A 2 42.09 2.53 -20.23
C ASN A 2 40.73 2.08 -19.67
N LYS A 3 40.22 2.76 -18.63
CA LYS A 3 38.81 2.69 -18.25
C LYS A 3 38.08 3.77 -19.02
N GLN A 4 37.36 3.40 -20.08
CA GLN A 4 36.57 4.37 -20.84
C GLN A 4 35.20 4.48 -20.18
N CYS A 5 35.06 5.51 -19.34
CA CYS A 5 33.81 5.86 -18.70
C CYS A 5 32.81 6.37 -19.76
N CYS A 6 31.81 5.56 -20.12
CA CYS A 6 30.58 6.05 -20.74
C CYS A 6 29.71 6.78 -19.69
N LEU A 7 30.20 7.90 -19.17
CA LEU A 7 29.55 8.67 -18.10
C LEU A 7 29.32 10.14 -18.49
N ALA A 8 29.42 10.48 -19.78
CA ALA A 8 29.26 11.86 -20.23
C ALA A 8 27.80 12.33 -20.29
N SER A 9 26.81 11.46 -20.48
CA SER A 9 25.43 11.91 -20.78
C SER A 9 24.40 11.78 -19.66
N PHE A 10 24.72 11.12 -18.53
CA PHE A 10 23.73 10.86 -17.46
C PHE A 10 23.82 11.81 -16.26
N LYS A 11 24.91 12.57 -16.12
CA LYS A 11 25.11 13.48 -14.98
C LYS A 11 24.14 14.68 -14.95
N GLN A 12 23.43 14.94 -16.04
CA GLN A 12 22.56 16.12 -16.12
C GLN A 12 21.18 15.90 -15.49
N TYR A 13 20.80 14.65 -15.18
CA TYR A 13 19.43 14.34 -14.74
C TYR A 13 19.30 13.52 -13.45
N PHE A 14 20.38 12.90 -12.94
CA PHE A 14 20.29 12.00 -11.78
C PHE A 14 21.47 12.18 -10.79
N LYS A 15 21.18 12.28 -9.49
CA LYS A 15 22.16 12.01 -8.42
C LYS A 15 22.34 10.49 -8.34
N ILE A 16 23.48 10.00 -8.81
CA ILE A 16 23.82 8.57 -8.77
C ILE A 16 24.70 8.36 -7.52
N ASP A 17 24.11 7.86 -6.45
CA ASP A 17 24.82 7.75 -5.16
C ASP A 17 25.57 6.42 -4.97
N GLN A 18 25.32 5.36 -5.77
CA GLN A 18 26.11 4.13 -5.72
C GLN A 18 25.97 3.27 -6.97
N ILE A 19 27.08 2.68 -7.43
CA ILE A 19 27.12 1.63 -8.45
C ILE A 19 27.62 0.37 -7.74
N CYS A 20 26.74 -0.61 -7.52
CA CYS A 20 27.15 -1.92 -7.01
C CYS A 20 27.33 -2.88 -8.19
N SER A 21 28.55 -3.40 -8.35
CA SER A 21 28.84 -4.47 -9.30
C SER A 21 28.62 -5.80 -8.61
N ILE A 22 27.67 -6.61 -9.08
CA ILE A 22 27.52 -8.00 -8.64
C ILE A 22 28.22 -8.86 -9.69
N GLU A 23 29.15 -9.72 -9.25
CA GLU A 23 29.90 -10.66 -10.08
C GLU A 23 28.98 -11.72 -10.71
N THR A 24 28.33 -11.36 -11.80
CA THR A 24 27.90 -12.27 -12.86
C THR A 24 28.07 -11.50 -14.18
N ASN A 25 28.27 -12.20 -15.30
CA ASN A 25 28.55 -11.61 -16.63
C ASN A 25 27.41 -10.76 -17.23
N ILE A 26 26.58 -10.13 -16.39
CA ILE A 26 25.48 -9.26 -16.73
C ILE A 26 25.67 -7.95 -15.96
N HIS A 27 26.01 -6.88 -16.68
CA HIS A 27 26.04 -5.54 -16.11
C HIS A 27 24.60 -5.05 -15.90
N PHE A 28 24.12 -5.08 -14.66
CA PHE A 28 22.86 -4.46 -14.29
C PHE A 28 23.10 -3.02 -13.83
N LEU A 29 22.36 -2.08 -14.41
CA LEU A 29 22.28 -0.71 -13.91
C LEU A 29 21.04 -0.60 -13.02
N VAL A 30 21.23 -0.48 -11.71
CA VAL A 30 20.14 -0.21 -10.77
C VAL A 30 19.98 1.30 -10.65
N ILE A 31 18.86 1.83 -11.13
CA ILE A 31 18.51 3.25 -10.99
C ILE A 31 17.40 3.37 -9.96
N LYS A 32 17.67 4.09 -8.86
CA LYS A 32 16.63 4.50 -7.91
C LYS A 32 15.89 5.70 -8.49
N ILE A 33 14.58 5.58 -8.68
CA ILE A 33 13.73 6.64 -9.26
C ILE A 33 12.69 7.06 -8.21
N ASP A 34 12.83 8.26 -7.67
CA ASP A 34 11.98 8.76 -6.57
C ASP A 34 10.69 9.48 -7.06
N ASN A 35 10.33 9.40 -8.34
CA ASN A 35 9.17 10.12 -8.90
C ASN A 35 8.58 9.48 -10.18
N GLU A 36 7.26 9.27 -10.23
CA GLU A 36 6.52 8.72 -11.39
C GLU A 36 6.70 9.55 -12.68
N ASN A 37 6.88 10.87 -12.58
CA ASN A 37 7.10 11.72 -13.75
C ASN A 37 8.41 11.42 -14.49
N SER A 38 9.40 10.86 -13.81
CA SER A 38 10.71 10.52 -14.38
C SER A 38 10.66 9.25 -15.26
N ILE A 39 9.69 8.37 -15.00
CA ILE A 39 9.47 7.14 -15.78
C ILE A 39 8.98 7.47 -17.19
N ASN A 40 8.07 8.44 -17.30
CA ASN A 40 7.50 8.86 -18.60
C ASN A 40 8.52 9.56 -19.50
N GLN A 41 9.56 10.20 -18.95
CA GLN A 41 10.65 10.78 -19.74
C GLN A 41 11.60 9.72 -20.30
N LEU A 42 11.87 8.64 -19.55
CA LEU A 42 12.66 7.50 -20.04
C LEU A 42 11.97 6.83 -21.24
N TYR A 43 10.65 6.64 -21.20
CA TYR A 43 9.88 6.09 -22.33
C TYR A 43 9.79 7.02 -23.55
N ARG A 44 9.84 8.35 -23.37
CA ARG A 44 9.78 9.31 -24.49
C ARG A 44 11.09 9.41 -25.26
N ASN A 45 12.23 9.32 -24.58
CA ASN A 45 13.55 9.43 -25.21
C ASN A 45 13.91 8.21 -26.09
N ASP A 46 13.19 7.10 -25.96
CA ASP A 46 13.37 5.91 -26.81
C ASP A 46 12.76 6.11 -28.22
N ARG A 47 11.70 6.93 -28.36
CA ARG A 47 11.08 7.19 -29.68
C ARG A 47 11.96 8.03 -30.60
N THR A 48 12.82 8.89 -30.06
CA THR A 48 13.71 9.74 -30.87
C THR A 48 15.00 9.02 -31.31
N ALA A 49 15.29 7.82 -30.79
CA ALA A 49 16.47 7.03 -31.16
C ALA A 49 16.34 6.27 -32.51
N LYS A 50 15.23 6.42 -33.24
CA LYS A 50 15.04 5.83 -34.58
C LYS A 50 15.74 6.64 -35.70
N LYS A 51 17.07 6.84 -35.66
CA LYS A 51 17.79 7.23 -36.90
C LYS A 51 19.29 6.97 -37.02
N THR A 52 19.86 6.04 -36.27
CA THR A 52 21.26 5.64 -36.54
C THR A 52 21.43 4.14 -36.35
N ARG A 53 21.23 3.40 -37.46
CA ARG A 53 21.62 2.00 -37.57
C ARG A 53 23.14 1.91 -37.53
N LYS A 54 23.70 1.31 -36.47
CA LYS A 54 24.72 0.24 -36.52
C LYS A 54 25.19 -0.06 -35.10
N SER A 55 25.00 -1.33 -34.72
CA SER A 55 25.72 -2.03 -33.65
C SER A 55 25.72 -1.39 -32.26
N ILE A 56 24.77 -1.82 -31.43
CA ILE A 56 24.99 -2.47 -30.13
C ILE A 56 23.58 -2.84 -29.65
N ILE A 57 23.19 -4.09 -29.90
CA ILE A 57 22.06 -4.72 -29.22
C ILE A 57 22.57 -5.03 -27.81
N CYS A 58 22.62 -4.01 -26.95
CA CYS A 58 22.62 -4.23 -25.51
C CYS A 58 21.14 -4.29 -25.12
N LEU A 59 20.62 -5.51 -25.02
CA LEU A 59 19.37 -5.84 -24.36
C LEU A 59 19.39 -5.27 -22.93
N TYR A 60 18.98 -4.01 -22.76
CA TYR A 60 18.72 -3.44 -21.45
C TYR A 60 17.34 -3.91 -21.00
N ASN A 61 17.30 -5.04 -20.30
CA ASN A 61 16.15 -5.38 -19.46
C ASN A 61 16.19 -4.47 -18.23
N ILE A 62 15.48 -3.33 -18.29
CA ILE A 62 15.24 -2.49 -17.13
C ILE A 62 14.20 -3.20 -16.26
N LEU A 63 14.65 -3.91 -15.23
CA LEU A 63 13.78 -4.37 -14.14
C LEU A 63 13.60 -3.21 -13.16
N VAL A 64 12.45 -2.55 -13.22
CA VAL A 64 12.04 -1.55 -12.21
C VAL A 64 11.56 -2.33 -10.98
N LEU A 65 12.46 -2.50 -10.00
CA LEU A 65 12.07 -2.96 -8.66
C LEU A 65 11.44 -1.78 -7.91
N ASN A 66 10.12 -1.63 -8.02
CA ASN A 66 9.36 -0.82 -7.07
C ASN A 66 9.21 -1.62 -5.77
N ALA A 67 10.28 -1.73 -4.99
CA ALA A 67 10.17 -2.09 -3.58
C ALA A 67 9.64 -0.85 -2.86
N SER A 68 8.32 -0.64 -2.92
CA SER A 68 7.67 0.35 -2.09
C SER A 68 7.71 -0.18 -0.66
N ASP A 69 8.59 0.39 0.17
CA ASP A 69 8.57 0.23 1.64
C ASP A 69 7.32 0.86 2.28
N ALA A 70 6.38 1.36 1.46
CA ALA A 70 5.13 1.94 1.93
C ALA A 70 4.20 0.82 2.40
N ARG A 71 4.09 0.69 3.73
CA ARG A 71 3.04 -0.11 4.38
C ARG A 71 1.67 0.29 3.85
N ARG A 72 0.76 -0.68 3.80
CA ARG A 72 -0.61 -0.49 3.35
C ARG A 72 -1.40 0.40 4.33
N ASN A 73 -1.99 1.48 3.82
CA ASN A 73 -2.84 2.35 4.62
C ASN A 73 -4.06 1.58 5.19
N PRO A 74 -4.46 1.83 6.45
CA PRO A 74 -5.72 1.31 6.98
C PRO A 74 -6.91 1.76 6.12
N LEU A 75 -7.93 0.90 6.01
CA LEU A 75 -9.16 1.26 5.32
C LEU A 75 -9.85 2.44 6.02
N PRO A 76 -10.42 3.41 5.27
CA PRO A 76 -11.14 4.52 5.88
C PRO A 76 -12.36 4.02 6.67
N CYS A 77 -12.81 4.83 7.64
CA CYS A 77 -14.04 4.60 8.39
C CYS A 77 -15.24 4.96 7.51
N VAL A 78 -15.78 3.95 6.84
CA VAL A 78 -16.98 4.06 6.01
C VAL A 78 -17.91 2.89 6.31
N ASP A 79 -19.20 3.09 6.09
CA ASP A 79 -20.16 1.98 6.11
C ASP A 79 -20.03 1.20 4.80
N THR A 80 -20.14 -0.12 4.87
CA THR A 80 -20.11 -0.97 3.67
C THR A 80 -21.35 -0.81 2.82
N ASP A 81 -22.48 -0.58 3.50
CA ASP A 81 -23.76 -0.23 2.93
C ASP A 81 -24.47 0.70 3.91
N ALA A 82 -24.56 1.98 3.55
CA ALA A 82 -25.07 3.01 4.46
C ALA A 82 -26.54 2.79 4.82
N GLU A 83 -27.36 2.30 3.88
CA GLU A 83 -28.78 2.04 4.12
C GLU A 83 -28.97 0.92 5.16
N THR A 84 -28.31 -0.22 4.94
CA THR A 84 -28.34 -1.38 5.86
C THR A 84 -27.82 -0.98 7.23
N CYS A 85 -26.68 -0.30 7.32
CA CYS A 85 -26.14 0.15 8.61
C CYS A 85 -27.10 1.13 9.32
N ASN A 86 -27.78 2.02 8.58
CA ASN A 86 -28.80 2.91 9.14
C ASN A 86 -30.04 2.16 9.64
N GLN A 87 -30.52 1.17 8.87
CA GLN A 87 -31.66 0.33 9.26
C GLN A 87 -31.36 -0.46 10.53
N ILE A 88 -30.19 -1.09 10.63
CA ILE A 88 -29.77 -1.81 11.84
C ILE A 88 -29.59 -0.81 13.01
N ALA A 89 -29.04 0.38 12.76
CA ALA A 89 -28.90 1.41 13.79
C ALA A 89 -30.25 1.88 14.37
N ALA A 90 -31.36 1.71 13.66
CA ALA A 90 -32.70 1.99 14.19
C ALA A 90 -33.08 1.07 15.37
N LEU A 91 -32.50 -0.14 15.45
CA LEU A 91 -32.64 -1.06 16.58
C LEU A 91 -31.84 -0.65 17.83
N LYS A 92 -31.14 0.50 17.77
CA LYS A 92 -30.38 1.23 18.81
C LYS A 92 -29.64 0.39 19.85
N HIS A 93 -30.33 -0.33 20.72
CA HIS A 93 -29.75 -1.13 21.79
C HIS A 93 -28.88 -2.27 21.25
N GLU A 94 -29.38 -3.09 20.32
CA GLU A 94 -28.61 -4.23 19.78
C GLU A 94 -27.44 -3.75 18.92
N PHE A 95 -27.69 -2.73 18.11
CA PHE A 95 -26.65 -2.09 17.29
C PHE A 95 -25.54 -1.49 18.16
N ALA A 96 -25.89 -0.75 19.22
CA ALA A 96 -24.91 -0.15 20.12
C ALA A 96 -24.08 -1.21 20.83
N LYS A 97 -24.73 -2.19 21.47
CA LYS A 97 -24.05 -3.17 22.32
C LYS A 97 -23.32 -4.24 21.51
N LYS A 98 -24.05 -5.08 20.78
CA LYS A 98 -23.46 -6.23 20.08
C LYS A 98 -22.66 -5.78 18.86
N GLY A 99 -23.22 -4.87 18.07
CA GLY A 99 -22.58 -4.39 16.85
C GLY A 99 -21.38 -3.49 17.16
N CYS A 100 -21.64 -2.33 17.75
CA CYS A 100 -20.62 -1.31 17.87
C CYS A 100 -19.61 -1.59 19.00
N GLN A 101 -20.06 -1.98 20.22
CA GLN A 101 -19.16 -2.17 21.36
C GLN A 101 -18.42 -3.51 21.36
N GLU A 102 -19.13 -4.61 21.07
CA GLU A 102 -18.61 -5.97 21.29
C GLU A 102 -17.95 -6.57 20.03
N ASP A 103 -18.41 -6.19 18.83
CA ASP A 103 -17.88 -6.73 17.56
C ASP A 103 -17.02 -5.69 16.83
N ARG A 104 -15.69 -5.84 16.95
CA ARG A 104 -14.74 -4.98 16.24
C ARG A 104 -14.86 -5.08 14.73
N TYR A 105 -15.12 -6.27 14.18
CA TYR A 105 -15.25 -6.41 12.74
C TYR A 105 -16.42 -5.58 12.24
N PHE A 106 -17.57 -5.72 12.91
CA PHE A 106 -18.74 -4.93 12.63
C PHE A 106 -18.48 -3.43 12.80
N SER A 107 -17.99 -3.02 13.96
CA SER A 107 -17.87 -1.61 14.33
C SER A 107 -16.81 -0.85 13.55
N ARG A 108 -15.70 -1.51 13.15
CA ARG A 108 -14.59 -0.85 12.44
C ARG A 108 -14.63 -1.06 10.94
N PHE A 109 -15.12 -2.20 10.47
CA PHE A 109 -15.04 -2.57 9.06
C PHE A 109 -16.40 -2.64 8.37
N VAL A 110 -17.51 -2.88 9.08
CA VAL A 110 -18.85 -3.00 8.46
C VAL A 110 -19.65 -1.70 8.55
N CYS A 111 -19.89 -1.19 9.75
CA CYS A 111 -20.75 -0.02 10.00
C CYS A 111 -20.02 1.10 10.75
N CYS A 112 -18.81 1.44 10.30
CA CYS A 112 -17.94 2.39 11.01
C CYS A 112 -18.49 3.81 11.10
N ALA A 113 -19.01 4.36 10.01
CA ALA A 113 -19.57 5.71 10.00
C ALA A 113 -20.85 5.80 10.85
N SER A 114 -21.64 4.73 10.87
CA SER A 114 -22.82 4.63 11.72
C SER A 114 -22.47 4.49 13.21
N CYS A 115 -21.50 3.65 13.58
CA CYS A 115 -21.05 3.53 14.97
C CYS A 115 -20.38 4.83 15.49
N THR A 116 -19.54 5.48 14.67
CA THR A 116 -18.92 6.77 15.06
C THR A 116 -19.97 7.86 15.27
N ARG A 117 -21.01 7.94 14.43
CA ARG A 117 -22.13 8.88 14.62
C ARG A 117 -22.94 8.60 15.89
N LEU A 118 -23.22 7.34 16.21
CA LEU A 118 -23.90 6.95 17.46
C LEU A 118 -23.17 7.51 18.69
N TRP A 119 -21.84 7.46 18.67
CA TRP A 119 -20.99 7.90 19.78
C TRP A 119 -20.45 9.32 19.62
N LYS A 120 -20.90 10.07 18.61
CA LYS A 120 -20.48 11.45 18.33
C LYS A 120 -18.95 11.58 18.14
N ILE A 121 -18.32 10.56 17.57
CA ILE A 121 -16.89 10.56 17.22
C ILE A 121 -16.72 11.26 15.88
N LYS A 122 -15.80 12.23 15.82
CA LYS A 122 -15.50 12.95 14.57
C LYS A 122 -14.58 12.09 13.68
N VAL A 123 -14.97 11.92 12.43
CA VAL A 123 -14.17 11.31 11.36
C VAL A 123 -13.66 12.44 10.45
N ASP A 124 -12.38 12.43 10.11
CA ASP A 124 -11.76 13.43 9.23
C ASP A 124 -12.08 13.15 7.75
N SER A 125 -11.63 14.05 6.85
CA SER A 125 -11.87 13.93 5.41
C SER A 125 -11.23 12.70 4.76
N ARG A 126 -10.29 12.03 5.45
CA ARG A 126 -9.63 10.81 5.00
C ARG A 126 -10.29 9.56 5.58
N GLY A 127 -11.38 9.71 6.33
CA GLY A 127 -12.04 8.60 6.99
C GLY A 127 -11.34 8.15 8.27
N VAL A 128 -10.46 8.97 8.86
CA VAL A 128 -9.71 8.62 10.07
C VAL A 128 -10.38 9.25 11.29
N PHE A 129 -10.47 8.51 12.39
CA PHE A 129 -10.92 9.04 13.68
C PHE A 129 -9.90 8.70 14.77
N LYS A 130 -9.87 9.53 15.81
CA LYS A 130 -9.04 9.27 16.98
C LYS A 130 -9.67 8.18 17.83
N ASP A 131 -8.86 7.22 18.26
CA ASP A 131 -9.28 6.17 19.18
C ASP A 131 -9.97 6.73 20.43
N THR A 132 -10.98 6.01 20.87
CA THR A 132 -11.78 6.31 22.06
C THR A 132 -11.88 5.07 22.95
N LYS A 133 -12.51 5.19 24.12
CA LYS A 133 -12.79 4.03 24.98
C LYS A 133 -13.72 2.98 24.34
N HIS A 134 -14.48 3.35 23.31
CA HIS A 134 -15.51 2.50 22.71
C HIS A 134 -15.13 1.98 21.32
N LEU A 135 -14.22 2.66 20.63
CA LEU A 135 -13.84 2.35 19.26
C LEU A 135 -12.42 2.79 18.97
N SER A 136 -11.64 1.90 18.36
CA SER A 136 -10.30 2.17 17.86
C SER A 136 -10.28 2.10 16.33
N PHE A 137 -9.65 3.10 15.71
CA PHE A 137 -9.40 3.13 14.27
C PHE A 137 -8.29 2.15 13.91
N ASN A 138 -7.21 2.14 14.69
CA ASN A 138 -6.08 1.27 14.48
C ASN A 138 -6.36 -0.17 14.94
N ASP A 139 -5.43 -1.06 14.61
CA ASP A 139 -5.39 -2.37 15.23
C ASP A 139 -5.07 -2.22 16.73
N PRO A 140 -5.78 -2.91 17.64
CA PRO A 140 -5.46 -2.92 19.07
C PRO A 140 -4.06 -3.40 19.41
N THR A 141 -3.40 -4.12 18.48
CA THR A 141 -2.03 -4.61 18.64
C THR A 141 -0.97 -3.61 18.15
N CYS A 142 -1.37 -2.46 17.60
CA CYS A 142 -0.43 -1.41 17.23
C CYS A 142 0.48 -0.99 18.41
N PRO A 143 1.78 -0.69 18.16
CA PRO A 143 2.40 -0.53 16.84
C PRO A 143 2.86 -1.83 16.16
N ASP A 144 2.86 -2.97 16.86
CA ASP A 144 3.26 -4.27 16.32
C ASP A 144 2.01 -5.09 15.94
N VAL A 145 1.41 -4.73 14.79
CA VAL A 145 0.22 -5.38 14.24
C VAL A 145 0.40 -6.90 14.16
N GLN A 146 -0.62 -7.65 14.60
CA GLN A 146 -0.66 -9.11 14.51
C GLN A 146 -1.78 -9.62 13.61
N ASP A 147 -1.57 -10.81 13.04
CA ASP A 147 -2.63 -11.58 12.40
C ASP A 147 -3.52 -12.22 13.47
N ARG A 148 -4.84 -12.22 13.26
CA ARG A 148 -5.83 -12.83 14.15
C ARG A 148 -6.10 -14.30 13.83
N VAL A 149 -5.80 -14.72 12.59
CA VAL A 149 -6.05 -16.08 12.10
C VAL A 149 -4.76 -16.72 11.62
N LYS A 150 -4.77 -18.06 11.56
CA LYS A 150 -3.69 -18.83 10.93
C LYS A 150 -3.83 -18.81 9.40
N ASN A 151 -2.76 -19.20 8.71
CA ASN A 151 -2.72 -19.40 7.25
C ASN A 151 -2.94 -18.14 6.40
N CYS A 152 -2.58 -16.96 6.89
CA CYS A 152 -2.70 -15.71 6.13
C CYS A 152 -1.96 -15.74 4.79
N LYS A 153 -0.76 -16.36 4.73
CA LYS A 153 0.00 -16.53 3.48
C LYS A 153 -0.79 -17.28 2.41
N GLU A 154 -1.48 -18.36 2.78
CA GLU A 154 -2.31 -19.15 1.87
C GLU A 154 -3.54 -18.36 1.39
N ARG A 155 -4.21 -17.66 2.32
CA ARG A 155 -5.38 -16.82 1.98
C ARG A 155 -5.04 -15.72 0.99
N ILE A 156 -3.87 -15.08 1.16
CA ILE A 156 -3.36 -14.05 0.26
C ILE A 156 -2.97 -14.66 -1.09
N ALA A 157 -2.27 -15.81 -1.10
CA ALA A 157 -1.89 -16.49 -2.33
C ALA A 157 -3.11 -16.90 -3.18
N ASN A 158 -4.20 -17.35 -2.53
CA ASN A 158 -5.41 -17.79 -3.20
C ASN A 158 -6.36 -16.64 -3.61
N SER A 159 -6.17 -15.43 -3.09
CA SER A 159 -7.00 -14.26 -3.39
C SER A 159 -6.09 -13.02 -3.44
N PRO A 160 -5.60 -12.64 -4.65
CA PRO A 160 -4.65 -11.55 -4.81
C PRO A 160 -5.09 -10.19 -4.21
N ASP A 161 -6.39 -9.95 -4.15
CA ASP A 161 -7.01 -8.74 -3.60
C ASP A 161 -7.41 -8.89 -2.12
N TYR A 162 -7.03 -9.98 -1.44
CA TYR A 162 -7.44 -10.25 -0.05
C TYR A 162 -7.08 -9.10 0.89
N CYS A 163 -5.90 -8.51 0.69
CA CYS A 163 -5.40 -7.39 1.48
C CYS A 163 -6.04 -6.06 1.13
N ASP A 164 -6.74 -5.93 -0.01
CA ASP A 164 -7.56 -4.75 -0.31
C ASP A 164 -8.94 -4.84 0.37
N ARG A 165 -9.33 -6.04 0.82
CA ARG A 165 -10.63 -6.29 1.45
C ARG A 165 -10.56 -6.08 2.96
N ARG A 166 -11.71 -5.72 3.54
CA ARG A 166 -11.95 -5.64 4.98
C ARG A 166 -11.52 -6.89 5.74
N MET A 167 -11.79 -8.06 5.17
CA MET A 167 -11.42 -9.34 5.78
C MET A 167 -9.90 -9.53 5.87
N GLY A 168 -9.12 -9.03 4.90
CA GLY A 168 -7.67 -9.03 4.98
C GLY A 168 -7.15 -8.11 6.07
N HIS A 169 -7.65 -6.87 6.10
CA HIS A 169 -7.29 -5.92 7.17
C HIS A 169 -7.71 -6.37 8.57
N TYR A 170 -8.81 -7.13 8.70
CA TYR A 170 -9.24 -7.65 10.00
C TYR A 170 -8.46 -8.90 10.41
N ASN A 171 -8.32 -9.88 9.53
CA ASN A 171 -7.77 -11.18 9.92
C ASN A 171 -6.25 -11.26 9.78
N CYS A 172 -5.70 -10.62 8.76
CA CYS A 172 -4.33 -10.81 8.31
C CYS A 172 -3.57 -9.48 8.21
N ALA A 173 -3.82 -8.57 9.15
CA ALA A 173 -3.28 -7.22 9.12
C ALA A 173 -1.74 -7.17 9.04
N LYS A 174 -1.05 -8.10 9.71
CA LYS A 174 0.42 -8.19 9.68
C LYS A 174 0.90 -8.72 8.34
N SER A 175 0.30 -9.83 7.89
CA SER A 175 0.64 -10.43 6.60
C SER A 175 0.30 -9.53 5.40
N CYS A 176 -0.70 -8.66 5.55
CA CYS A 176 -1.08 -7.64 4.57
C CYS A 176 -0.30 -6.32 4.73
N ASP A 177 0.67 -6.27 5.65
CA ASP A 177 1.52 -5.12 5.95
C ASP A 177 0.72 -3.82 6.20
N VAL A 178 -0.37 -3.92 6.98
CA VAL A 178 -1.23 -2.79 7.32
C VAL A 178 -0.51 -1.88 8.33
N ALA A 179 -0.44 -0.58 8.01
CA ALA A 179 0.16 0.42 8.87
C ALA A 179 -0.68 0.76 10.11
N CYS A 180 -0.04 1.32 11.13
CA CYS A 180 -0.70 2.03 12.23
C CYS A 180 -0.52 3.53 11.99
N ILE A 181 -1.58 4.34 12.18
CA ILE A 181 -1.55 5.78 11.88
C ILE A 181 -1.91 6.67 13.07
#